data_AF-A0A1I4PMA7-F1
#
_entry.id   AF-A0A1I4PMA7-F1
#
_cell.length_a   1.000
_cell.length_b   1.000
_cell.length_c   1.000
_cell.angle_alpha   90.00
_cell.angle_beta   90.00
_cell.angle_gamma   90.00
#
_symmetry.space_group_name_H-M   'P 1'
#
loop_
_entity.id
_entity.type
_entity.pdbx_description
1 polymer ?
#
loop_
_entity_poly.entity_id
_entity_poly.type
_entity_poly.pdbx_seq_one_letter_code
_entity_poly.pdbx_strand_id
1 'polypeptide(L)'
;MFNFDFAVVNLIESERMENKDFIRTENYSLRLRPTGAKKLTEEVNLWFNKRVSYKGNMTMWSYVMFLKTMELAQYLTNKRKDIDFIVPQYETKRQDTSDIRKKILSISYSDWKKLGFSKGTLHYMKKNAKADTPFTLNAHNKERLDQWEKLVANG
;
A
#
# COMPACT_ATOMS: atom_id res chain seq x y z
N MET A 1 15.30 0.68 1.36
CA MET A 1 15.23 0.89 -0.10
C MET A 1 13.79 0.93 -0.63
N PHE A 2 12.84 0.21 -0.03
CA PHE A 2 11.49 0.00 -0.56
C PHE A 2 10.52 1.19 -0.66
N ASN A 3 10.73 2.31 0.05
CA ASN A 3 9.72 3.39 0.12
C ASN A 3 9.55 4.17 -1.20
N PHE A 4 10.60 4.30 -2.01
CA PHE A 4 10.52 4.97 -3.31
C PHE A 4 9.80 4.12 -4.34
N ASP A 5 10.07 2.81 -4.36
CA ASP A 5 9.42 1.89 -5.29
C ASP A 5 7.90 1.91 -5.10
N PHE A 6 7.43 1.91 -3.84
CA PHE A 6 6.00 2.03 -3.56
C PHE A 6 5.39 3.36 -3.99
N ALA A 7 6.13 4.47 -3.85
CA ALA A 7 5.65 5.76 -4.33
C ALA A 7 5.49 5.75 -5.87
N VAL A 8 6.47 5.21 -6.58
CA VAL A 8 6.43 5.08 -8.05
C VAL A 8 5.31 4.16 -8.49
N VAL A 9 5.20 2.96 -7.89
CA VAL A 9 4.13 2.00 -8.20
C VAL A 9 2.76 2.63 -7.95
N ASN A 10 2.56 3.31 -6.82
CA ASN A 10 1.28 3.95 -6.51
C ASN A 10 0.92 5.04 -7.53
N LEU A 11 1.89 5.83 -7.99
CA LEU A 11 1.66 6.86 -9.03
C LEU A 11 1.27 6.26 -10.39
N ILE A 12 1.85 5.10 -10.74
CA ILE A 12 1.51 4.37 -11.95
C ILE A 12 0.11 3.76 -11.83
N GLU A 13 -0.15 3.03 -10.74
CA GLU A 13 -1.42 2.33 -10.52
C GLU A 13 -2.62 3.28 -10.35
N SER A 14 -2.39 4.51 -9.87
CA SER A 14 -3.42 5.54 -9.74
C SER A 14 -3.58 6.43 -10.97
N GLU A 15 -2.84 6.16 -12.05
CA GLU A 15 -2.85 6.94 -13.29
C GLU A 15 -2.62 8.46 -13.06
N ARG A 16 -1.92 8.82 -11.98
CA ARG A 16 -1.67 10.23 -11.62
C ARG A 16 -0.59 10.88 -12.47
N MET A 17 0.24 10.09 -13.14
CA MET A 17 1.30 10.58 -14.04
C MET A 17 0.80 10.63 -15.48
N GLU A 18 1.03 11.75 -16.16
CA GLU A 18 0.57 11.99 -17.52
C GLU A 18 1.76 12.23 -18.47
N ASN A 19 1.59 12.04 -19.78
CA ASN A 19 2.66 12.32 -20.76
C ASN A 19 3.22 13.75 -20.66
N LYS A 20 2.36 14.73 -20.31
CA LYS A 20 2.76 16.13 -20.11
C LYS A 20 3.67 16.36 -18.91
N ASP A 21 3.82 15.38 -18.02
CA ASP A 21 4.72 15.43 -16.86
C ASP A 21 6.16 15.06 -17.21
N PHE A 22 6.41 14.66 -18.46
CA PHE A 22 7.71 14.23 -18.94
C PHE A 22 8.18 15.09 -20.12
N ILE A 23 9.50 15.15 -20.28
CA ILE A 23 10.15 15.71 -21.46
C ILE A 23 11.09 14.67 -22.05
N ARG A 24 10.99 14.46 -23.37
CA ARG A 24 11.94 13.68 -24.13
C ARG A 24 13.05 14.64 -24.58
N THR A 25 14.28 14.32 -24.22
CA THR A 25 15.46 15.08 -24.67
C THR A 25 15.91 14.64 -26.05
N GLU A 26 16.78 15.41 -26.70
CA GLU A 26 17.28 15.14 -28.05
C GLU A 26 18.02 13.81 -28.16
N ASN A 27 18.72 13.40 -27.10
CA ASN A 27 19.35 12.09 -26.97
C ASN A 27 18.36 10.97 -26.59
N TYR A 28 17.06 11.18 -26.79
CA TYR A 28 15.98 10.25 -26.52
C TYR A 28 15.82 9.79 -25.05
N SER A 29 16.48 10.45 -24.09
CA SER A 29 16.25 10.21 -22.67
C SER A 29 14.92 10.83 -22.22
N LEU A 30 14.32 10.28 -21.16
CA LEU A 30 13.14 10.84 -20.53
C LEU A 30 13.52 11.56 -19.23
N ARG A 31 13.01 12.76 -19.01
CA ARG A 31 13.18 13.51 -17.77
C ARG A 31 11.83 13.97 -17.23
N LEU A 32 11.72 14.11 -15.91
CA LEU A 32 10.56 14.72 -15.27
C LEU A 32 10.54 16.22 -15.54
N ARG A 33 9.37 16.74 -15.92
CA ARG A 33 9.07 18.16 -15.84
C ARG A 33 8.77 18.56 -14.39
N PRO A 34 8.73 19.86 -14.06
CA PRO A 34 8.37 20.31 -12.71
C PRO A 34 7.05 19.75 -12.19
N THR A 35 6.06 19.53 -13.05
CA THR A 35 4.77 18.93 -12.67
C THR A 35 4.92 17.47 -12.24
N GLY A 36 5.66 16.65 -13.00
CA GLY A 36 5.96 15.27 -12.64
C GLY A 36 6.82 15.15 -11.40
N ALA A 37 7.85 15.99 -11.28
CA ALA A 37 8.69 16.05 -10.09
C ALA A 37 7.89 16.40 -8.83
N LYS A 38 6.95 17.33 -8.93
CA LYS A 38 6.03 17.69 -7.84
C LYS A 38 5.16 16.51 -7.42
N LYS A 39 4.48 15.84 -8.37
CA LYS A 39 3.65 14.66 -8.10
C LYS A 39 4.44 13.55 -7.40
N LEU A 40 5.65 13.27 -7.87
CA LEU A 40 6.54 12.29 -7.25
C LEU A 40 6.95 12.70 -5.83
N THR A 41 7.31 13.96 -5.64
CA THR A 41 7.75 14.47 -4.32
C THR A 41 6.63 14.43 -3.30
N GLU A 42 5.41 14.80 -3.70
CA GLU A 42 4.21 14.68 -2.85
C GLU A 42 3.97 13.23 -2.44
N GLU A 43 4.05 12.29 -3.37
CA GLU A 43 3.86 10.88 -3.07
C GLU A 43 4.94 10.34 -2.14
N VAL A 44 6.22 10.63 -2.41
CA VAL A 44 7.34 10.24 -1.53
C VAL A 44 7.14 10.80 -0.12
N ASN A 45 6.71 12.06 0.01
CA ASN A 45 6.42 12.66 1.31
C ASN A 45 5.30 11.94 2.06
N LEU A 46 4.23 11.53 1.37
CA LEU A 46 3.16 10.73 1.98
C LEU A 46 3.72 9.42 2.54
N TRP A 47 4.59 8.73 1.79
CA TRP A 47 5.23 7.50 2.23
C TRP A 47 6.14 7.68 3.44
N PHE A 48 6.95 8.75 3.45
CA PHE A 48 7.84 9.06 4.56
C PHE A 48 7.09 9.44 5.85
N ASN A 49 5.87 9.98 5.71
CA ASN A 49 5.00 10.35 6.84
C ASN A 49 4.11 9.19 7.31
N LYS A 50 4.08 8.04 6.62
CA LYS A 50 3.40 6.85 7.13
C LYS A 50 4.05 6.38 8.42
N ARG A 51 3.22 5.94 9.37
CA ARG A 51 3.68 5.47 10.67
C ARG A 51 3.89 3.96 10.67
N VAL A 52 4.92 3.52 11.36
CA VAL A 52 5.27 2.12 11.59
C VAL A 52 5.65 1.93 13.06
N SER A 53 5.34 0.76 13.60
CA SER A 53 5.77 0.40 14.96
C SER A 53 7.26 0.10 14.94
N TYR A 54 8.04 0.81 15.76
CA TYR A 54 9.46 0.58 15.92
C TYR A 54 9.84 0.79 17.39
N LYS A 55 10.48 -0.21 18.01
CA LYS A 55 10.85 -0.22 19.43
C LYS A 55 9.69 0.16 20.38
N GLY A 56 8.50 -0.38 20.11
CA GLY A 56 7.30 -0.16 20.91
C GLY A 56 6.59 1.18 20.66
N ASN A 57 7.11 2.05 19.77
CA ASN A 57 6.52 3.34 19.46
C ASN A 57 6.03 3.40 18.01
N MET A 58 4.87 4.05 17.80
CA MET A 58 4.38 4.36 16.45
C MET A 58 5.07 5.62 15.93
N THR A 59 6.01 5.46 15.00
CA THR A 59 6.87 6.53 14.48
C THR A 59 6.80 6.63 12.96
N MET A 60 7.09 7.81 12.40
CA MET A 60 7.12 8.01 10.95
C MET A 60 8.33 7.33 10.32
N TRP A 61 8.22 6.86 9.08
CA TRP A 61 9.35 6.30 8.33
C TRP A 61 10.53 7.26 8.21
N SER A 62 10.26 8.57 8.04
CA SER A 62 11.29 9.62 8.07
C SER A 62 12.14 9.57 9.34
N TYR A 63 11.49 9.41 10.50
CA TYR A 63 12.15 9.33 11.79
C TYR A 63 12.85 7.98 12.01
N VAL A 64 12.26 6.88 11.53
CA VAL A 64 12.92 5.55 11.57
C VAL A 64 14.26 5.58 10.84
N MET A 65 14.36 6.21 9.66
CA MET A 65 15.64 6.34 8.97
C MET A 65 16.65 7.12 9.80
N PHE A 66 16.24 8.23 10.41
CA PHE A 66 17.12 8.97 11.33
C PHE A 66 17.62 8.08 12.47
N LEU A 67 16.73 7.31 13.12
CA LEU A 67 17.11 6.40 14.20
C LEU A 67 18.08 5.31 13.72
N LYS A 68 17.88 4.73 12.53
CA LYS A 68 18.78 3.74 11.94
C LYS A 68 20.15 4.32 11.59
N THR A 69 20.20 5.56 11.09
CA THR A 69 21.47 6.27 10.87
C THR A 69 22.19 6.50 12.19
N MET A 70 21.48 6.85 13.26
CA MET A 70 22.07 7.00 14.59
C MET A 70 22.58 5.67 15.15
N GLU A 71 21.84 4.57 14.97
CA GLU A 71 22.29 3.22 15.33
C GLU A 71 23.58 2.85 14.57
N LEU A 72 23.67 3.20 13.29
CA LEU A 72 24.87 2.97 12.49
C LEU A 72 26.05 3.76 13.01
N ALA A 73 25.87 5.05 13.31
CA ALA A 73 26.93 5.87 13.89
C ALA A 73 27.42 5.31 15.25
N GLN A 74 26.50 4.81 16.08
CA GLN A 74 26.85 4.17 17.36
C GLN A 74 27.59 2.85 17.17
N TYR A 75 27.19 2.05 16.18
CA TYR A 75 27.88 0.81 15.81
C TYR A 75 29.31 1.09 15.35
N LEU A 76 29.49 2.05 14.42
CA LEU A 76 30.80 2.44 13.91
C LEU A 76 31.74 3.03 14.99
N THR A 77 31.17 3.60 16.05
CA THR A 77 31.94 4.15 17.19
C THR A 77 32.08 3.18 18.36
N ASN A 78 31.75 1.89 18.16
CA ASN A 78 31.77 0.83 19.19
C ASN A 78 30.93 1.13 20.44
N LYS A 79 30.00 2.09 20.37
CA LYS A 79 29.00 2.36 21.42
C LYS A 79 27.85 1.34 21.37
N ARG A 80 27.74 0.61 20.26
CA ARG A 80 26.74 -0.43 20.03
C ARG A 80 27.42 -1.66 19.41
N LYS A 81 27.01 -2.86 19.84
CA LYS A 81 27.61 -4.12 19.39
C LYS A 81 27.00 -4.67 18.10
N ASP A 82 25.77 -4.28 17.78
CA ASP A 82 25.01 -4.80 16.66
C ASP A 82 24.19 -3.72 15.95
N ILE A 83 23.83 -4.00 14.70
CA ILE A 83 22.89 -3.20 13.94
C ILE A 83 22.02 -4.11 13.09
N ASP A 84 20.74 -3.77 13.03
CA ASP A 84 19.77 -4.43 12.19
C ASP A 84 19.07 -3.35 11.34
N PHE A 85 19.02 -3.54 10.03
CA PHE A 85 18.29 -2.66 9.11
C PHE A 85 17.01 -3.33 8.57
N ILE A 86 16.77 -4.60 8.92
CA ILE A 86 15.60 -5.38 8.51
C ILE A 86 14.36 -4.89 9.25
N VAL A 87 14.46 -4.66 10.56
CA VAL A 87 13.35 -4.16 11.39
C VAL A 87 13.36 -2.62 11.43
N PRO A 88 12.22 -1.92 11.26
CA PRO A 88 10.89 -2.48 11.02
C PRO A 88 10.72 -2.92 9.57
N GLN A 89 10.11 -4.09 9.37
CA GLN A 89 9.72 -4.52 8.03
C GLN A 89 8.47 -3.77 7.59
N TYR A 90 8.41 -3.44 6.30
CA TYR A 90 7.22 -2.86 5.73
C TYR A 90 6.16 -3.95 5.50
N GLU A 91 5.03 -3.87 6.20
CA GLU A 91 3.86 -4.70 5.92
C GLU A 91 3.04 -4.07 4.78
N THR A 92 3.08 -4.65 3.58
CA THR A 92 2.15 -4.32 2.49
C THR A 92 0.73 -4.74 2.86
N LYS A 93 -0.02 -3.87 3.53
CA LYS A 93 -1.47 -4.07 3.77
C LYS A 93 -2.29 -3.75 2.53
N ARG A 94 -1.96 -4.38 1.39
CA ARG A 94 -2.72 -4.27 0.14
C ARG A 94 -4.05 -4.99 0.32
N GLN A 95 -5.17 -4.29 0.16
CA GLN A 95 -6.53 -4.82 0.42
C GLN A 95 -7.20 -5.39 -0.84
N ASP A 96 -6.55 -5.32 -1.99
CA ASP A 96 -7.04 -5.77 -3.29
C ASP A 96 -6.16 -6.86 -3.90
N THR A 97 -5.52 -7.68 -3.05
CA THR A 97 -4.74 -8.83 -3.52
C THR A 97 -5.56 -9.74 -4.41
N SER A 98 -4.89 -10.51 -5.27
CA SER A 98 -5.54 -11.51 -6.14
C SER A 98 -6.44 -12.45 -5.35
N ASP A 99 -6.04 -12.82 -4.14
CA ASP A 99 -6.84 -13.66 -3.24
C ASP A 99 -8.11 -12.97 -2.77
N ILE A 100 -8.03 -11.70 -2.36
CA ILE A 100 -9.22 -10.92 -1.97
C ILE A 100 -10.15 -10.72 -3.18
N ARG A 101 -9.61 -10.48 -4.38
CA ARG A 101 -10.40 -10.36 -5.61
C ARG A 101 -11.13 -11.66 -5.92
N LYS A 102 -10.43 -12.79 -5.94
CA LYS A 102 -11.02 -14.12 -6.14
C LYS A 102 -12.10 -14.41 -5.10
N LYS A 103 -11.83 -14.07 -3.84
CA LYS A 103 -12.78 -14.19 -2.72
C LYS A 103 -14.05 -13.39 -3.00
N ILE A 104 -13.96 -12.10 -3.29
CA ILE A 104 -15.13 -11.26 -3.58
C ILE A 104 -15.93 -11.81 -4.77
N LEU A 105 -15.24 -12.32 -5.80
CA LEU A 105 -15.88 -12.86 -7.00
C LEU A 105 -16.62 -14.18 -6.74
N SER A 106 -16.11 -15.03 -5.84
CA SER A 106 -16.71 -16.34 -5.51
C SER A 106 -17.96 -16.24 -4.64
N ILE A 107 -18.17 -15.14 -3.90
CA ILE A 107 -19.35 -14.96 -3.04
C ILE A 107 -20.64 -14.99 -3.87
N SER A 108 -21.57 -15.89 -3.52
CA SER A 108 -22.90 -15.90 -4.13
C SER A 108 -23.77 -14.76 -3.57
N TYR A 109 -24.67 -14.20 -4.39
CA TYR A 109 -25.61 -13.18 -3.91
C TYR A 109 -26.57 -13.73 -2.85
N SER A 110 -26.86 -15.04 -2.87
CA SER A 110 -27.68 -15.72 -1.87
C SER A 110 -26.99 -15.77 -0.52
N ASP A 111 -25.72 -16.18 -0.46
CA ASP A 111 -25.00 -16.31 0.82
C ASP A 111 -24.71 -14.95 1.43
N TRP A 112 -24.42 -13.96 0.59
CA TRP A 112 -24.28 -12.58 1.03
C TRP A 112 -25.58 -12.01 1.63
N LYS A 113 -26.73 -12.37 1.04
CA LYS A 113 -28.04 -11.96 1.57
C LYS A 113 -28.41 -12.71 2.85
N LYS A 114 -28.02 -13.99 2.99
CA LYS A 114 -28.21 -14.77 4.24
C LYS A 114 -27.49 -14.15 5.43
N LEU A 115 -26.34 -13.51 5.19
CA LEU A 115 -25.62 -12.72 6.18
C LEU A 115 -26.28 -11.36 6.53
N GLY A 116 -27.43 -11.04 5.94
CA GLY A 116 -28.14 -9.78 6.18
C GLY A 116 -27.57 -8.59 5.41
N PHE A 117 -26.66 -8.80 4.46
CA PHE A 117 -26.01 -7.72 3.72
C PHE A 117 -26.71 -7.40 2.41
N SER A 118 -26.64 -6.13 2.01
CA SER A 118 -27.30 -5.66 0.79
C SER A 118 -26.62 -6.23 -0.47
N LYS A 119 -27.44 -6.60 -1.46
CA LYS A 119 -26.99 -7.01 -2.81
C LYS A 119 -26.17 -5.92 -3.49
N GLY A 120 -26.55 -4.65 -3.30
CA GLY A 120 -25.87 -3.49 -3.89
C GLY A 120 -24.41 -3.39 -3.45
N THR A 121 -24.13 -3.64 -2.16
CA THR A 121 -22.76 -3.65 -1.64
C THR A 121 -21.90 -4.72 -2.34
N LEU A 122 -22.39 -5.95 -2.45
CA LEU A 122 -21.63 -7.02 -3.13
C LEU A 122 -21.47 -6.74 -4.62
N HIS A 123 -22.49 -6.17 -5.28
CA HIS A 123 -22.39 -5.79 -6.68
C HIS A 123 -21.24 -4.80 -6.92
N TYR A 124 -21.13 -3.77 -6.09
CA TYR A 124 -20.04 -2.80 -6.19
C TYR A 124 -18.68 -3.43 -5.89
N MET A 125 -18.58 -4.26 -4.85
CA MET A 125 -17.35 -5.00 -4.53
C MET A 125 -16.91 -5.90 -5.70
N LYS A 126 -17.83 -6.65 -6.32
CA LYS A 126 -17.53 -7.46 -7.50
C LYS A 126 -17.12 -6.61 -8.70
N LYS A 127 -17.73 -5.45 -8.91
CA LYS A 127 -17.34 -4.52 -9.97
C LYS A 127 -15.88 -4.07 -9.79
N ASN A 128 -15.50 -3.68 -8.57
CA ASN A 128 -14.13 -3.27 -8.26
C ASN A 128 -13.15 -4.44 -8.37
N ALA A 129 -13.52 -5.63 -7.91
CA ALA A 129 -12.67 -6.82 -7.99
C ALA A 129 -12.40 -7.27 -9.43
N LYS A 130 -13.34 -7.04 -10.36
CA LYS A 130 -13.18 -7.32 -11.80
C LYS A 130 -12.35 -6.27 -12.55
N ALA A 131 -12.26 -5.04 -12.04
CA ALA A 131 -11.47 -4.00 -12.66
C ALA A 131 -9.99 -4.27 -12.37
N ASP A 132 -9.10 -4.12 -13.36
CA ASP A 132 -7.65 -4.25 -13.15
C ASP A 132 -7.02 -3.05 -12.41
N THR A 133 -7.85 -2.19 -11.82
CA THR A 133 -7.44 -1.03 -11.03
C THR A 133 -7.47 -1.32 -9.53
N PRO A 134 -6.59 -0.69 -8.73
CA PRO A 134 -6.62 -0.85 -7.28
C PRO A 134 -7.94 -0.39 -6.66
N PHE A 135 -8.36 -1.06 -5.59
CA PHE A 135 -9.50 -0.62 -4.79
C PHE A 135 -9.23 -0.79 -3.29
N THR A 136 -9.98 -0.07 -2.48
CA THR A 136 -9.97 -0.22 -1.03
C THR A 136 -11.31 -0.74 -0.55
N LEU A 137 -11.28 -1.52 0.53
CA LEU A 137 -12.48 -1.91 1.25
C LEU A 137 -12.59 -1.03 2.49
N ASN A 138 -13.76 -0.42 2.69
CA ASN A 138 -14.02 0.23 3.97
C ASN A 138 -14.04 -0.82 5.10
N ALA A 139 -13.85 -0.38 6.34
CA ALA A 139 -13.76 -1.27 7.50
C ALA A 139 -14.96 -2.23 7.59
N HIS A 140 -16.17 -1.71 7.32
CA HIS A 140 -17.38 -2.51 7.39
C HIS A 140 -17.44 -3.60 6.31
N ASN A 141 -17.09 -3.29 5.06
CA ASN A 141 -17.05 -4.29 3.99
C ASN A 141 -15.97 -5.35 4.23
N LYS A 142 -14.87 -4.96 4.88
CA LYS A 142 -13.83 -5.90 5.29
C LYS A 142 -14.34 -6.86 6.36
N GLU A 143 -14.99 -6.35 7.41
CA GLU A 143 -15.64 -7.19 8.44
C GLU A 143 -16.66 -8.17 7.84
N ARG A 144 -17.49 -7.70 6.90
CA ARG A 144 -18.47 -8.55 6.19
C ARG A 144 -17.80 -9.67 5.40
N LEU A 145 -16.66 -9.38 4.76
CA LEU A 145 -15.88 -10.35 4.01
C LEU A 145 -15.25 -11.41 4.93
N ASP A 146 -14.79 -11.00 6.11
CA ASP A 146 -14.23 -11.89 7.14
C ASP A 146 -15.34 -12.77 7.78
N GLN A 147 -16.55 -12.25 7.96
CA GLN A 147 -17.70 -13.02 8.44
C GLN A 147 -18.11 -14.11 7.44
N TRP A 148 -18.15 -13.79 6.15
CA TRP A 148 -18.42 -14.79 5.11
C TRP A 148 -17.35 -15.89 5.08
N GLU A 149 -16.07 -15.53 5.25
CA GLU A 149 -14.98 -16.51 5.29
C GLU A 149 -15.10 -17.48 6.45
N LYS A 150 -15.46 -17.01 7.63
CA LYS A 150 -15.72 -17.87 8.79
C LYS A 150 -16.87 -18.85 8.54
N LEU A 151 -17.90 -18.46 7.78
CA LEU A 151 -18.98 -19.36 7.41
C LEU A 151 -18.52 -20.45 6.44
N VAL A 152 -17.71 -20.09 5.44
CA VAL A 152 -17.20 -21.05 4.44
C VAL A 152 -16.13 -21.98 5.03
N ALA A 153 -15.33 -21.51 5.99
CA ALA A 153 -14.32 -22.34 6.66
C ALA A 153 -14.93 -23.34 7.67
N ASN A 154 -16.17 -23.12 8.12
CA ASN A 154 -16.87 -23.95 9.10
C ASN A 154 -17.93 -24.87 8.47
N GLY A 155 -18.04 -24.92 7.13
CA GLY A 155 -18.99 -25.75 6.38
C GLY A 155 -18.28 -26.65 5.38
#